data_AF-A0A3D5S3Q1-F1
#
_entry.id   AF-A0A3D5S3Q1-F1
#
_cell.length_a   1.000
_cell.length_b   1.000
_cell.length_c   1.000
_cell.angle_alpha   90.00
_cell.angle_beta   90.00
_cell.angle_gamma   90.00
#
_symmetry.space_group_name_H-M   'P 1'
#
loop_
_entity.id
_entity.type
_entity.pdbx_description
1 polymer ?
#
loop_
_entity_poly.entity_id
_entity_poly.type
_entity_poly.pdbx_seq_one_letter_code
_entity_poly.pdbx_strand_id
1 'polypeptide(L)'
;MAAISCEPFLPEFPEESVEAYRPIYADDESVMISKESGRDIKTAGKIFVYGDVLLINELNEGIHVYDNTDPTKPENLFFIAIPGNTDMSMSNGLLYANNMADLVTINISLSTFEVTQRFEGLFLDEKNLNYPPGNDVYFECIEESKGRLIGWKKDIIYAPKCYKR
;
A
#
# COMPACT_ATOMS: atom_id res chain seq x y z
N MET A 1 -22.74 -35.91 -32.06
CA MET A 1 -21.96 -34.69 -31.76
C MET A 1 -22.73 -33.93 -30.69
N ALA A 2 -22.28 -34.01 -29.43
CA ALA A 2 -22.88 -33.22 -28.36
C ALA A 2 -22.30 -31.81 -28.47
N ALA A 3 -23.16 -30.82 -28.73
CA ALA A 3 -22.78 -29.42 -28.61
C ALA A 3 -22.57 -29.14 -27.12
N ILE A 4 -21.30 -28.91 -26.73
CA ILE A 4 -20.98 -28.37 -25.42
C ILE A 4 -21.47 -26.91 -25.46
N SER A 5 -22.65 -26.69 -24.89
CA SER A 5 -23.15 -25.36 -24.59
C SER A 5 -22.23 -24.75 -23.54
N CYS A 6 -21.46 -23.74 -23.91
CA CYS A 6 -20.82 -22.86 -22.92
C CYS A 6 -21.92 -22.00 -22.29
N GLU A 7 -22.50 -22.47 -21.18
CA GLU A 7 -23.33 -21.58 -20.36
C GLU A 7 -22.43 -20.47 -19.79
N PRO A 8 -22.85 -19.20 -19.89
CA PRO A 8 -22.10 -18.10 -19.29
C PRO A 8 -22.09 -18.28 -17.78
N PHE A 9 -20.91 -18.20 -17.18
CA PHE A 9 -20.76 -18.24 -15.73
C PHE A 9 -21.52 -17.05 -15.09
N LEU A 10 -22.38 -17.36 -14.13
CA LEU A 10 -23.07 -16.39 -13.29
C LEU A 10 -22.65 -16.64 -11.84
N PRO A 11 -21.95 -15.70 -11.18
CA PRO A 11 -21.60 -15.86 -9.77
C PRO A 11 -22.87 -15.81 -8.92
N GLU A 12 -22.97 -16.72 -7.95
CA GLU A 12 -23.97 -16.60 -6.88
C GLU A 12 -23.52 -15.52 -5.90
N PHE A 13 -24.35 -14.52 -5.65
CA PHE A 13 -24.01 -13.44 -4.72
C PHE A 13 -24.53 -13.76 -3.32
N PRO A 14 -23.67 -13.72 -2.28
CA PRO A 14 -24.11 -13.90 -0.91
C PRO A 14 -25.16 -12.86 -0.48
N GLU A 15 -26.10 -13.26 0.37
CA GLU A 15 -27.04 -12.36 1.04
C GLU A 15 -26.63 -12.05 2.50
N GLU A 16 -25.45 -12.51 2.89
CA GLU A 16 -24.87 -12.33 4.23
C GLU A 16 -23.50 -11.65 4.18
N SER A 17 -22.90 -11.46 5.36
CA SER A 17 -21.56 -10.92 5.49
C SER A 17 -20.50 -11.97 5.15
N VAL A 18 -19.62 -11.65 4.21
CA VAL A 18 -18.51 -12.52 3.78
C VAL A 18 -17.19 -11.78 3.81
N GLU A 19 -16.07 -12.51 3.88
CA GLU A 19 -14.75 -11.93 3.63
C GLU A 19 -14.65 -11.53 2.15
N ALA A 20 -14.36 -10.26 1.91
CA ALA A 20 -14.34 -9.64 0.60
C ALA A 20 -13.34 -8.48 0.56
N TYR A 21 -13.26 -7.78 -0.56
CA TYR A 21 -12.40 -6.60 -0.70
C TYR A 21 -13.20 -5.30 -0.78
N ARG A 22 -12.74 -4.27 -0.07
CA ARG A 22 -13.25 -2.90 -0.17
C ARG A 22 -12.27 -2.03 -0.95
N PRO A 23 -12.74 -1.22 -1.93
CA PRO A 23 -11.89 -0.28 -2.64
C PRO A 23 -11.37 0.81 -1.68
N ILE A 24 -10.12 1.20 -1.88
CA ILE A 24 -9.50 2.36 -1.23
C ILE A 24 -9.39 3.44 -2.28
N TYR A 25 -10.06 4.57 -2.03
CA TYR A 25 -9.99 5.74 -2.90
C TYR A 25 -8.94 6.70 -2.38
N ALA A 26 -8.30 7.43 -3.28
CA ALA A 26 -7.43 8.55 -2.96
C ALA A 26 -8.29 9.69 -2.43
N ASP A 27 -8.32 9.79 -1.11
CA ASP A 27 -8.54 11.04 -0.40
C ASP A 27 -7.21 11.51 0.22
N ASP A 28 -7.14 12.79 0.60
CA ASP A 28 -5.92 13.38 1.13
C ASP A 28 -5.40 12.66 2.38
N GLU A 29 -6.28 12.04 3.17
CA GLU A 29 -5.92 11.33 4.42
C GLU A 29 -5.30 9.95 4.14
N SER A 30 -5.85 9.20 3.19
CA SER A 30 -5.45 7.83 2.83
C SER A 30 -4.04 7.73 2.25
N VAL A 31 -3.53 8.82 1.67
CA VAL A 31 -2.18 8.93 1.11
C VAL A 31 -1.31 9.92 1.87
N MET A 32 -1.76 10.41 3.02
CA MET A 32 -1.02 11.37 3.82
C MET A 32 0.28 10.72 4.34
N ILE A 33 1.40 11.39 4.09
CA ILE A 33 2.70 11.01 4.65
C ILE A 33 2.99 11.96 5.80
N SER A 34 3.30 11.41 6.97
CA SER A 34 3.48 12.20 8.19
C SER A 34 4.68 11.73 9.02
N LYS A 35 5.14 12.61 9.92
CA LYS A 35 6.18 12.30 10.89
C LYS A 35 5.54 11.91 12.21
N GLU A 36 5.91 10.75 12.74
CA GLU A 36 5.50 10.27 14.05
C GLU A 36 6.71 10.07 14.96
N SER A 37 6.47 9.92 16.27
CA SER A 37 7.51 9.51 17.20
C SER A 37 8.04 8.12 16.86
N GLY A 38 9.33 7.89 17.11
CA GLY A 38 9.92 6.56 17.01
C GLY A 38 9.14 5.53 17.83
N ARG A 39 9.00 4.33 17.29
CA ARG A 39 8.22 3.24 17.88
C ARG A 39 8.87 1.89 17.59
N ASP A 40 8.46 0.87 18.35
CA ASP A 40 8.99 -0.49 18.19
C ASP A 40 8.64 -1.07 16.82
N ILE A 41 9.57 -1.84 16.26
CA ILE A 41 9.38 -2.59 15.02
C ILE A 41 8.54 -3.84 15.32
N LYS A 42 7.52 -4.10 14.50
CA LYS A 42 6.67 -5.30 14.64
C LYS A 42 6.89 -6.30 13.50
N THR A 43 6.82 -5.83 12.27
CA THR A 43 6.84 -6.61 11.03
C THR A 43 7.78 -5.95 10.01
N ALA A 44 9.08 -6.20 10.20
CA ALA A 44 10.13 -5.64 9.34
C ALA A 44 10.04 -6.14 7.89
N GLY A 45 10.21 -5.21 6.94
CA GLY A 45 10.43 -5.47 5.53
C GLY A 45 11.89 -5.26 5.13
N LYS A 46 12.13 -4.50 4.06
CA LYS A 46 13.48 -4.18 3.59
C LYS A 46 14.21 -3.27 4.57
N ILE A 47 15.54 -3.32 4.53
CA ILE A 47 16.45 -2.52 5.36
C ILE A 47 17.48 -1.85 4.44
N PHE A 48 17.75 -0.56 4.65
CA PHE A 48 18.77 0.19 3.94
C PHE A 48 19.62 1.01 4.92
N VAL A 49 20.90 1.16 4.59
CA VAL A 49 21.80 2.11 5.23
C VAL A 49 22.27 3.10 4.17
N TYR A 50 22.15 4.39 4.47
CA TYR A 50 22.65 5.47 3.61
C TYR A 50 23.28 6.56 4.45
N GLY A 51 24.61 6.71 4.34
CA GLY A 51 25.39 7.53 5.27
C GLY A 51 25.18 7.05 6.70
N ASP A 52 24.79 7.96 7.58
CA ASP A 52 24.52 7.70 8.99
C ASP A 52 23.06 7.32 9.28
N VAL A 53 22.22 7.15 8.25
CA VAL A 53 20.80 6.81 8.41
C VAL A 53 20.59 5.32 8.18
N LEU A 54 19.94 4.65 9.14
CA LEU A 54 19.40 3.30 8.98
C LEU A 54 17.88 3.38 8.81
N LEU A 55 17.38 2.80 7.72
CA LEU A 55 15.98 2.77 7.35
C LEU A 55 15.45 1.34 7.41
N ILE A 56 14.34 1.15 8.10
CA ILE A 56 13.68 -0.17 8.22
C ILE A 56 12.21 0.00 7.86
N ASN A 57 11.75 -0.70 6.83
CA ASN A 57 10.34 -0.68 6.45
C ASN A 57 9.52 -1.48 7.47
N GLU A 58 8.39 -0.90 7.90
CA GLU A 58 7.33 -1.56 8.64
C GLU A 58 6.21 -1.87 7.66
N LEU A 59 5.98 -3.15 7.38
CA LEU A 59 5.11 -3.56 6.26
C LEU A 59 3.71 -2.94 6.38
N ASN A 60 3.29 -2.25 5.31
CA ASN A 60 2.04 -1.51 5.13
C ASN A 60 1.89 -0.22 5.96
N GLU A 61 2.84 0.09 6.84
CA GLU A 61 2.69 1.22 7.77
C GLU A 61 3.65 2.37 7.45
N GLY A 62 4.87 2.09 6.99
CA GLY A 62 5.86 3.13 6.71
C GLY A 62 7.29 2.71 6.96
N ILE A 63 8.12 3.66 7.42
CA ILE A 63 9.58 3.49 7.50
C ILE A 63 10.10 4.08 8.81
N HIS A 64 10.79 3.25 9.57
CA HIS A 64 11.53 3.67 10.75
C HIS A 64 12.86 4.31 10.34
N VAL A 65 13.21 5.43 10.98
CA VAL A 65 14.45 6.17 10.76
C VAL A 65 15.29 6.11 12.04
N TYR A 66 16.47 5.53 11.91
CA TYR A 66 17.44 5.38 12.99
C TYR A 66 18.70 6.21 12.70
N ASP A 67 19.27 6.79 13.77
CA ASP A 67 20.66 7.21 13.78
C ASP A 67 21.55 5.97 13.82
N ASN A 68 22.45 5.88 12.86
CA ASN A 68 23.39 4.79 12.67
C ASN A 68 24.84 5.29 12.58
N THR A 69 25.14 6.46 13.16
CA THR A 69 26.51 7.00 13.31
C THR A 69 27.42 6.02 14.08
N ASP A 70 26.87 5.32 15.08
CA ASP A 70 27.47 4.14 15.71
C ASP A 70 26.66 2.88 15.35
N PRO A 71 27.10 2.08 14.36
CA PRO A 71 26.38 0.87 13.94
C PRO A 71 26.24 -0.20 15.01
N THR A 72 27.01 -0.13 16.10
CA THR A 72 26.88 -1.07 17.23
C THR A 72 25.72 -0.71 18.17
N LYS A 73 25.21 0.53 18.06
CA LYS A 73 24.16 1.07 18.92
C LYS A 73 23.26 2.05 18.14
N PRO A 74 22.49 1.59 17.15
CA PRO A 74 21.56 2.45 16.42
C PRO A 74 20.46 2.99 17.34
N GLU A 75 20.09 4.26 17.16
CA GLU A 75 19.09 4.95 17.99
C GLU A 75 17.85 5.30 17.16
N ASN A 76 16.66 4.89 17.61
CA ASN A 76 15.41 5.17 16.89
C ASN A 76 15.06 6.67 17.03
N LEU A 77 14.96 7.38 15.91
CA LEU A 77 14.70 8.82 15.92
C LEU A 77 13.22 9.12 15.72
N PHE A 78 12.65 8.64 14.62
CA PHE A 78 11.26 8.89 14.26
C PHE A 78 10.75 7.87 13.26
N PHE A 79 9.43 7.87 13.07
CA PHE A 79 8.76 7.04 12.08
C PHE A 79 8.16 7.92 10.99
N ILE A 80 8.36 7.55 9.73
CA ILE A 80 7.68 8.15 8.58
C ILE A 80 6.48 7.25 8.29
N ALA A 81 5.28 7.71 8.65
CA ALA A 81 4.06 7.00 8.30
C ALA A 81 3.81 7.15 6.80
N ILE A 82 3.77 6.02 6.09
CA ILE A 82 3.52 5.96 4.66
C ILE A 82 2.48 4.84 4.45
N PRO A 83 1.18 5.17 4.41
CA PRO A 83 0.12 4.18 4.28
C PRO A 83 0.33 3.25 3.09
N GLY A 84 0.21 1.94 3.32
CA GLY A 84 0.37 0.92 2.27
C GLY A 84 1.81 0.75 1.78
N ASN A 85 2.81 1.27 2.49
CA ASN A 85 4.21 1.09 2.09
C ASN A 85 4.68 -0.34 2.37
N THR A 86 5.03 -1.06 1.31
CA THR A 86 5.51 -2.45 1.37
C THR A 86 6.90 -2.62 0.78
N ASP A 87 7.35 -1.63 0.00
CA ASP A 87 8.64 -1.65 -0.65
C ASP A 87 9.31 -0.27 -0.59
N MET A 88 10.63 -0.29 -0.51
CA MET A 88 11.47 0.89 -0.60
C MET A 88 12.80 0.58 -1.30
N SER A 89 13.44 1.60 -1.86
CA SER A 89 14.80 1.52 -2.41
C SER A 89 15.51 2.86 -2.29
N MET A 90 16.84 2.86 -2.24
CA MET A 90 17.66 4.07 -2.21
C MET A 90 18.43 4.23 -3.51
N SER A 91 18.39 5.42 -4.10
CA SER A 91 19.20 5.76 -5.28
C SER A 91 19.51 7.25 -5.29
N ASN A 92 20.78 7.61 -5.57
CA ASN A 92 21.25 9.00 -5.63
C ASN A 92 20.86 9.87 -4.42
N GLY A 93 20.83 9.28 -3.22
CA GLY A 93 20.46 9.97 -1.98
C GLY A 93 18.97 10.23 -1.81
N LEU A 94 18.12 9.71 -2.69
CA LEU A 94 16.67 9.72 -2.53
C LEU A 94 16.17 8.33 -2.15
N LEU A 95 15.25 8.31 -1.18
CA LEU A 95 14.45 7.15 -0.88
C LEU A 95 13.26 7.13 -1.84
N TYR A 96 13.05 6.00 -2.49
CA TYR A 96 11.89 5.66 -3.27
C TYR A 96 11.03 4.73 -2.44
N ALA A 97 9.77 5.06 -2.23
CA ALA A 97 8.83 4.26 -1.45
C ALA A 97 7.47 4.24 -2.15
N ASN A 98 6.81 3.09 -2.17
CA ASN A 98 5.42 3.06 -2.60
C ASN A 98 4.52 3.63 -1.50
N ASN A 99 3.47 4.33 -1.88
CA ASN A 99 2.42 4.79 -0.99
C ASN A 99 1.09 4.42 -1.65
N MET A 100 0.50 3.31 -1.21
CA MET A 100 -0.55 2.62 -1.96
C MET A 100 -0.07 2.37 -3.41
N ALA A 101 -0.83 2.84 -4.41
CA ALA A 101 -0.48 2.73 -5.82
C ALA A 101 0.48 3.82 -6.34
N ASP A 102 0.81 4.81 -5.52
CA ASP A 102 1.73 5.88 -5.90
C ASP A 102 3.17 5.48 -5.61
N LEU A 103 4.11 6.08 -6.34
CA LEU A 103 5.52 6.10 -5.96
C LEU A 103 5.85 7.50 -5.43
N VAL A 104 6.51 7.58 -4.28
CA VAL A 104 7.03 8.83 -3.74
C VAL A 104 8.55 8.79 -3.66
N THR A 105 9.17 9.95 -3.86
CA THR A 105 10.59 10.17 -3.57
C THR A 105 10.74 11.04 -2.34
N ILE A 106 11.66 10.68 -1.46
CA ILE A 106 11.83 11.30 -0.16
C ILE A 106 13.31 11.61 0.05
N ASN A 107 13.60 12.86 0.38
CA ASN A 107 14.90 13.25 0.94
C ASN A 107 14.85 13.05 2.45
N ILE A 108 15.84 12.35 3.03
CA ILE A 108 15.84 11.98 4.45
C ILE A 108 17.15 12.41 5.11
N SER A 109 17.02 12.93 6.32
CA SER A 109 18.10 13.23 7.24
C SER A 109 17.77 12.69 8.64
N LEU A 110 18.72 12.77 9.56
CA LEU A 110 18.53 12.34 10.96
C LEU A 110 17.43 13.11 11.70
N SER A 111 17.07 14.33 11.27
CA SER A 111 16.09 15.15 11.98
C SER A 111 14.78 15.37 11.23
N THR A 112 14.77 15.22 9.91
CA THR A 112 13.60 15.49 9.07
C THR A 112 13.61 14.69 7.78
N PHE A 113 12.46 14.63 7.14
CA PHE A 113 12.31 14.19 5.77
C PHE A 113 11.53 15.23 4.96
N GLU A 114 11.60 15.11 3.65
CA GLU A 114 10.83 15.90 2.70
C GLU A 114 10.41 14.99 1.53
N VAL A 115 9.11 14.93 1.25
CA VAL A 115 8.61 14.29 0.03
C VAL A 115 8.91 15.23 -1.14
N THR A 116 9.81 14.82 -2.03
CA THR A 116 10.29 15.67 -3.13
C THR A 116 9.43 15.55 -4.38
N GLN A 117 8.92 14.35 -4.67
CA GLN A 117 8.02 14.09 -5.80
C GLN A 117 7.03 12.97 -5.47
N ARG A 118 5.88 13.00 -6.13
CA ARG A 118 4.87 11.94 -6.13
C ARG A 118 4.52 11.60 -7.57
N PHE A 119 4.67 10.33 -7.92
CA PHE A 119 4.24 9.75 -9.18
C PHE A 119 2.96 8.98 -8.91
N GLU A 120 1.88 9.70 -9.10
CA GLU A 120 0.52 9.23 -8.89
C GLU A 120 0.18 8.03 -9.78
N GLY A 121 -0.31 6.98 -9.14
CA GLY A 121 -0.79 5.79 -9.83
C GLY A 121 0.27 5.02 -10.62
N LEU A 122 1.56 5.18 -10.32
CA LEU A 122 2.63 4.54 -11.08
C LEU A 122 2.56 3.00 -11.01
N PHE A 123 2.05 2.46 -9.91
CA PHE A 123 1.83 1.03 -9.73
C PHE A 123 0.42 0.58 -10.14
N LEU A 124 -0.37 1.48 -10.74
CA LEU A 124 -1.60 1.11 -11.41
C LEU A 124 -1.26 0.54 -12.80
N ASP A 125 -1.17 -0.79 -12.90
CA ASP A 125 -1.46 -1.38 -14.20
C ASP A 125 -2.96 -1.18 -14.43
N GLU A 126 -3.33 -0.32 -15.39
CA GLU A 126 -4.74 0.07 -15.67
C GLU A 126 -5.67 -1.15 -15.87
N LYS A 127 -5.10 -2.32 -16.19
CA LYS A 127 -5.86 -3.58 -16.33
C LYS A 127 -6.17 -4.28 -15.00
N ASN A 128 -5.48 -3.94 -13.90
CA ASN A 128 -5.48 -4.73 -12.68
C ASN A 128 -6.14 -4.07 -11.47
N LEU A 129 -6.29 -2.74 -11.38
CA LEU A 129 -6.94 -2.14 -10.20
C LEU A 129 -8.45 -2.11 -10.21
N ASN A 130 -9.11 -2.21 -11.36
CA ASN A 130 -10.57 -2.36 -11.37
C ASN A 130 -11.05 -3.61 -10.61
N TYR A 131 -10.12 -4.48 -10.23
CA TYR A 131 -10.41 -5.64 -9.42
C TYR A 131 -9.40 -5.83 -8.28
N PRO A 132 -9.83 -6.45 -7.17
CA PRO A 132 -8.92 -6.82 -6.10
C PRO A 132 -7.90 -7.91 -6.51
N PRO A 133 -6.81 -8.07 -5.73
CA PRO A 133 -5.88 -9.17 -5.91
C PRO A 133 -6.56 -10.52 -5.67
N GLY A 134 -6.12 -11.54 -6.41
CA GLY A 134 -6.73 -12.88 -6.39
C GLY A 134 -7.83 -13.06 -7.44
N ASN A 135 -8.34 -14.29 -7.49
CA ASN A 135 -9.37 -14.79 -8.38
C ASN A 135 -10.48 -15.42 -7.53
N ASP A 136 -11.67 -15.53 -8.08
CA ASP A 136 -12.86 -16.01 -7.38
C ASP A 136 -13.15 -15.29 -6.06
N VAL A 137 -13.12 -13.95 -6.10
CA VAL A 137 -13.27 -13.07 -4.94
C VAL A 137 -14.45 -12.11 -5.08
N TYR A 138 -15.18 -11.90 -3.98
CA TYR A 138 -16.19 -10.85 -3.87
C TYR A 138 -15.58 -9.52 -3.45
N PHE A 139 -16.21 -8.43 -3.87
CA PHE A 139 -15.81 -7.08 -3.48
C PHE A 139 -16.96 -6.07 -3.53
N GLU A 140 -16.78 -4.97 -2.81
CA GLU A 140 -17.64 -3.79 -2.94
C GLU A 140 -17.38 -3.12 -4.29
N CYS A 141 -18.43 -2.92 -5.07
CA CYS A 141 -18.32 -2.35 -6.41
C CYS A 141 -17.68 -0.96 -6.36
N ILE A 142 -16.87 -0.67 -7.39
CA ILE A 142 -16.22 0.63 -7.51
C ILE A 142 -17.27 1.71 -7.74
N GLU A 143 -17.13 2.81 -7.01
CA GLU A 143 -17.92 4.02 -7.13
C GLU A 143 -16.98 5.15 -7.58
N GLU A 144 -17.02 5.49 -8.87
CA GLU A 144 -16.16 6.53 -9.46
C GLU A 144 -16.30 7.90 -8.77
N SER A 145 -17.47 8.18 -8.18
CA SER A 145 -17.74 9.40 -7.42
C SER A 145 -16.94 9.52 -6.11
N LYS A 146 -16.41 8.41 -5.57
CA LYS A 146 -15.58 8.41 -4.36
C LYS A 146 -14.13 8.80 -4.64
N GLY A 147 -13.76 9.07 -5.90
CA GLY A 147 -12.45 9.53 -6.31
C GLY A 147 -11.63 8.44 -7.00
N ARG A 148 -10.31 8.65 -7.08
CA ARG A 148 -9.42 7.73 -7.78
C ARG A 148 -9.17 6.47 -6.96
N LEU A 149 -9.42 5.30 -7.51
CA LEU A 149 -9.08 4.03 -6.88
C LEU A 149 -7.55 3.86 -6.78
N ILE A 150 -7.05 3.60 -5.56
CA ILE A 150 -5.61 3.43 -5.27
C ILE A 150 -5.27 2.10 -4.61
N GLY A 151 -6.27 1.27 -4.33
CA GLY A 151 -6.01 -0.05 -3.78
C GLY A 151 -7.26 -0.77 -3.30
N TRP A 152 -7.02 -1.90 -2.65
CA TRP A 152 -8.04 -2.76 -2.06
C TRP A 152 -7.58 -3.21 -0.69
N LYS A 153 -8.49 -3.25 0.29
CA LYS A 153 -8.25 -3.88 1.58
C LYS A 153 -9.23 -5.03 1.80
N LYS A 154 -8.77 -6.07 2.48
CA LYS A 154 -9.67 -7.12 2.98
C LYS A 154 -10.60 -6.54 4.03
N ASP A 155 -11.87 -6.94 3.99
CA ASP A 155 -12.89 -6.52 4.94
C ASP A 155 -14.03 -7.56 5.01
N ILE A 156 -14.92 -7.40 5.99
CA ILE A 156 -16.18 -8.13 6.06
C ILE A 156 -17.27 -7.27 5.42
N ILE A 157 -17.85 -7.74 4.32
CA ILE A 157 -18.81 -6.98 3.51
C ILE A 157 -20.14 -7.70 3.47
N TYR A 158 -21.22 -6.99 3.80
CA TYR A 158 -22.58 -7.51 3.72
C TYR A 158 -23.06 -7.54 2.27
N ALA A 159 -23.50 -8.71 1.82
CA ALA A 159 -24.14 -8.93 0.52
C ALA A 159 -23.44 -8.25 -0.68
N PRO A 160 -22.14 -8.52 -0.92
CA PRO A 160 -21.37 -7.87 -1.98
C PRO A 160 -21.99 -8.16 -3.36
N LYS A 161 -21.85 -7.20 -4.28
CA LYS A 161 -22.49 -7.23 -5.61
C LYS A 161 -21.51 -7.33 -6.77
N CYS A 162 -20.22 -7.28 -6.49
CA CYS A 162 -19.18 -7.44 -7.49
C CYS A 162 -18.32 -8.68 -7.19
N TYR A 163 -17.90 -9.34 -8.26
CA TYR A 163 -17.16 -10.60 -8.22
C TYR A 163 -16.10 -10.58 -9.31
N LYS A 164 -14.88 -10.98 -8.96
CA LYS A 164 -13.82 -11.25 -9.92
C LYS A 164 -13.64 -12.75 -10.00
N ARG A 165 -13.72 -13.25 -11.22
CA ARG A 165 -13.29 -14.61 -11.54
C ARG A 165 -11.78 -14.67 -11.65
#